data_AF-B4M689-F1
#
_entry.id   AF-B4M689-F1
#
_cell.length_a   1.000
_cell.length_b   1.000
_cell.length_c   1.000
_cell.angle_alpha   90.00
_cell.angle_beta   90.00
_cell.angle_gamma   90.00
#
_symmetry.space_group_name_H-M   'P 1'
#
loop_
_entity.id
_entity.type
_entity.pdbx_description
1 polymer ?
#
loop_
_entity_poly.entity_id
_entity_poly.type
_entity_poly.pdbx_seq_one_letter_code
_entity_poly.pdbx_strand_id
1 'polypeptide(L)'
;MGKAMSMVARKANRFNVENRAHRVLEREKPTPAPKYESNLRDMERTLELDPKFVDKLNTKDAGLDTRLKDVYVTSQDQFIQRVLERQEATAKEERPLPLERTTPEDFEYGYMEPTRTSQGRCTLRQALQFINNHQLDPEEWTAKKIATEYKIKESHVDNILYYFKTFSVYIPDQKYKDKMLTQSKPKLIQDKPV
;
A
#
# COMPACT_ATOMS: atom_id res chain seq x y z
N MET A 1 -46.42 6.24 -7.27
CA MET A 1 -46.05 5.18 -8.26
C MET A 1 -45.04 4.14 -7.76
N GLY A 2 -44.33 4.31 -6.63
CA GLY A 2 -43.29 3.35 -6.20
C GLY A 2 -43.78 1.97 -5.72
N LYS A 3 -44.99 1.86 -5.16
CA LYS A 3 -45.52 0.58 -4.64
C LYS A 3 -45.76 -0.45 -5.76
N ALA A 4 -46.41 -0.07 -6.86
CA ALA A 4 -46.65 -0.95 -8.00
C ALA A 4 -45.34 -1.42 -8.64
N MET A 5 -44.41 -0.49 -8.88
CA MET A 5 -43.07 -0.82 -9.39
C MET A 5 -42.31 -1.79 -8.47
N SER A 6 -42.39 -1.60 -7.14
CA SER A 6 -41.74 -2.50 -6.19
C SER A 6 -42.34 -3.91 -6.13
N MET A 7 -43.63 -4.06 -6.42
CA MET A 7 -44.31 -5.37 -6.46
C MET A 7 -43.91 -6.14 -7.72
N VAL A 8 -43.87 -5.44 -8.87
CA VAL A 8 -43.41 -6.02 -10.13
C VAL A 8 -41.93 -6.40 -10.05
N ALA A 9 -41.08 -5.52 -9.51
CA ALA A 9 -39.66 -5.80 -9.31
C ALA A 9 -39.41 -6.99 -8.38
N ARG A 10 -40.19 -7.13 -7.29
CA ARG A 10 -40.10 -8.29 -6.39
C ARG A 10 -40.47 -9.60 -7.09
N LYS A 11 -41.51 -9.61 -7.92
CA LYS A 11 -41.93 -10.81 -8.65
C LYS A 11 -40.90 -11.20 -9.71
N ALA A 12 -40.31 -10.22 -10.40
CA ALA A 12 -39.22 -10.44 -11.35
C ALA A 12 -37.94 -10.98 -10.66
N ASN A 13 -37.53 -10.39 -9.54
CA ASN A 13 -36.35 -10.83 -8.79
C ASN A 13 -36.52 -12.21 -8.14
N ARG A 14 -37.77 -12.64 -7.91
CA ARG A 14 -38.12 -13.97 -7.36
C ARG A 14 -38.32 -15.04 -8.43
N PHE A 15 -38.17 -14.69 -9.71
CA PHE A 15 -38.22 -15.68 -10.76
C PHE A 15 -37.04 -16.66 -10.62
N ASN A 16 -37.36 -17.95 -10.58
CA ASN A 16 -36.39 -19.05 -10.54
C ASN A 16 -35.39 -19.01 -9.37
N VAL A 17 -35.87 -18.64 -8.18
CA VAL A 17 -35.04 -18.57 -6.95
C VAL A 17 -34.56 -19.95 -6.52
N GLU A 18 -35.35 -21.01 -6.73
CA GLU A 18 -35.00 -22.37 -6.36
C GLU A 18 -33.78 -22.87 -7.14
N ASN A 19 -33.76 -22.79 -8.47
CA ASN A 19 -32.59 -23.22 -9.25
C ASN A 19 -31.36 -22.34 -8.97
N ARG A 20 -31.55 -21.06 -8.64
CA ARG A 20 -30.46 -20.18 -8.18
C ARG A 20 -29.91 -20.62 -6.83
N ALA A 21 -30.78 -21.01 -5.90
CA ALA A 21 -30.37 -21.52 -4.60
C ALA A 21 -29.64 -22.85 -4.75
N HIS A 22 -30.16 -23.79 -5.54
CA HIS A 22 -29.50 -25.05 -5.85
C HIS A 22 -28.12 -24.82 -6.50
N ARG A 23 -28.01 -23.93 -7.48
CA ARG A 23 -26.72 -23.56 -8.09
C ARG A 23 -25.71 -23.00 -7.09
N VAL A 24 -26.16 -22.35 -6.01
CA VAL A 24 -25.26 -21.82 -4.97
C VAL A 24 -24.90 -22.90 -3.95
N LEU A 25 -25.84 -23.79 -3.62
CA LEU A 25 -25.61 -24.92 -2.70
C LEU A 25 -24.74 -26.01 -3.32
N GLU A 26 -24.86 -26.24 -4.63
CA GLU A 26 -24.04 -27.19 -5.41
C GLU A 26 -22.60 -26.68 -5.64
N ARG A 27 -22.36 -25.38 -5.47
CA ARG A 27 -20.98 -24.86 -5.50
C ARG A 27 -20.23 -25.40 -4.29
N GLU A 28 -19.01 -25.84 -4.53
CA GLU A 28 -18.09 -26.15 -3.45
C GLU A 28 -17.93 -24.91 -2.55
N LYS A 29 -17.95 -25.14 -1.23
CA LYS A 29 -17.76 -24.07 -0.27
C LYS A 29 -16.40 -23.41 -0.55
N PRO A 30 -16.32 -22.07 -0.55
CA PRO A 30 -15.06 -21.40 -0.80
C PRO A 30 -14.02 -21.87 0.20
N THR A 31 -12.80 -22.08 -0.29
CA THR A 31 -11.67 -22.41 0.59
C THR A 31 -11.52 -21.32 1.64
N PRO A 32 -11.39 -21.67 2.93
CA PRO A 32 -11.18 -20.68 3.97
C PRO A 32 -9.90 -19.90 3.67
N ALA A 33 -9.88 -18.63 4.07
CA ALA A 33 -8.70 -17.79 3.89
C ALA A 33 -7.47 -18.44 4.54
N PRO A 34 -6.28 -18.29 3.93
CA PRO A 34 -5.05 -18.81 4.52
C PRO A 34 -4.82 -18.19 5.89
N LYS A 35 -4.41 -19.02 6.85
CA LYS A 35 -4.06 -18.57 8.19
C LYS A 35 -2.61 -18.09 8.23
N TYR A 36 -2.33 -17.11 9.08
CA TYR A 36 -0.97 -16.61 9.32
C TYR A 36 -0.11 -17.65 10.04
N GLU A 37 1.21 -17.63 9.84
CA GLU A 37 2.14 -18.64 10.38
C GLU A 37 2.08 -18.77 11.90
N SER A 38 1.93 -17.66 12.64
CA SER A 38 1.83 -17.72 14.11
C SER A 38 0.63 -18.54 14.56
N ASN A 39 -0.51 -18.36 13.90
CA ASN A 39 -1.75 -19.07 14.23
C ASN A 39 -1.63 -20.57 13.95
N LEU A 40 -0.86 -20.97 12.93
CA LEU A 40 -0.59 -22.38 12.63
C LEU A 40 0.26 -23.01 13.73
N ARG A 41 1.35 -22.34 14.13
CA ARG A 41 2.22 -22.82 15.22
C ARG A 41 1.48 -22.94 16.55
N ASP A 42 0.58 -22.00 16.83
CA ASP A 42 -0.24 -22.05 18.05
C ASP A 42 -1.22 -23.23 17.99
N MET A 43 -1.86 -23.48 16.84
CA MET A 43 -2.72 -24.65 16.64
C MET A 43 -1.96 -25.96 16.80
N GLU A 44 -0.78 -26.09 16.19
CA GLU A 44 0.09 -27.26 16.32
C GLU A 44 0.45 -27.52 17.79
N ARG A 45 0.90 -26.48 18.50
CA ARG A 45 1.21 -26.58 19.94
C ARG A 45 0.01 -27.05 20.77
N THR A 46 -1.19 -26.54 20.48
CA THR A 46 -2.39 -26.97 21.21
C THR A 46 -2.76 -28.43 20.93
N LEU A 47 -2.55 -28.91 19.70
CA LEU A 47 -2.81 -30.29 19.31
C LEU A 47 -1.78 -31.27 19.88
N GLU A 48 -0.52 -30.84 20.01
CA GLU A 48 0.54 -31.58 20.69
C GLU A 48 0.24 -31.78 22.18
N LEU A 49 -0.24 -30.72 22.84
CA LEU A 49 -0.57 -30.76 24.27
C LEU A 49 -1.84 -31.57 24.55
N ASP A 50 -2.86 -31.46 23.70
CA ASP A 50 -4.11 -32.19 23.83
C ASP A 50 -4.62 -32.69 22.48
N PRO A 51 -4.33 -33.96 22.14
CA PRO A 51 -4.76 -34.54 20.86
C PRO A 51 -6.27 -34.59 20.67
N LYS A 52 -7.07 -34.50 21.75
CA LYS A 52 -8.54 -34.51 21.72
C LYS A 52 -9.15 -33.11 21.82
N PHE A 53 -8.34 -32.06 21.67
CA PHE A 53 -8.77 -30.67 21.82
C PHE A 53 -9.93 -30.29 20.89
N VAL A 54 -9.89 -30.73 19.63
CA VAL A 54 -10.93 -30.46 18.64
C VAL A 54 -12.28 -31.05 19.05
N ASP A 55 -12.27 -32.29 19.55
CA ASP A 55 -13.49 -32.95 20.01
C ASP A 55 -14.05 -32.24 21.25
N LYS A 56 -13.18 -31.86 22.19
CA LYS A 56 -13.57 -31.09 23.38
C LYS A 56 -14.22 -29.77 23.01
N LEU A 57 -13.68 -29.04 22.03
CA LEU A 57 -14.27 -27.78 21.53
C LEU A 57 -15.67 -27.97 20.92
N ASN A 58 -15.90 -29.11 20.25
CA ASN A 58 -17.18 -29.42 19.62
C ASN A 58 -18.23 -29.93 20.63
N THR A 59 -17.81 -30.28 21.85
CA THR A 59 -18.69 -30.77 22.91
C THR A 59 -18.89 -29.72 24.00
N LYS A 60 -20.03 -29.79 24.70
CA LYS A 60 -20.28 -28.91 25.84
C LYS A 60 -19.48 -29.37 27.06
N ASP A 61 -18.64 -28.50 27.60
CA ASP A 61 -17.98 -28.71 28.90
C ASP A 61 -18.90 -28.22 30.04
N ALA A 62 -19.40 -29.17 30.84
CA ALA A 62 -20.30 -28.88 31.96
C ALA A 62 -19.61 -28.11 33.10
N GLY A 63 -18.32 -28.33 33.33
CA GLY A 63 -17.57 -27.66 34.40
C GLY A 63 -17.21 -26.22 34.05
N LEU A 64 -16.95 -25.94 32.77
CA LEU A 64 -16.77 -24.57 32.29
C LEU A 64 -18.11 -23.81 32.33
N ASP A 65 -19.22 -24.46 31.93
CA ASP A 65 -20.57 -23.87 31.95
C ASP A 65 -20.99 -23.40 33.35
N THR A 66 -20.68 -24.17 34.40
CA THR A 66 -20.95 -23.74 35.78
C THR A 66 -20.08 -22.57 36.20
N ARG A 67 -18.77 -22.60 35.89
CA ARG A 67 -17.85 -21.51 36.25
C ARG A 67 -18.22 -20.20 35.57
N LEU A 68 -18.64 -20.24 34.30
CA LEU A 68 -19.06 -19.04 33.57
C LEU A 68 -20.35 -18.42 34.13
N LYS A 69 -21.22 -19.21 34.78
CA LYS A 69 -22.39 -18.67 35.48
C LYS A 69 -22.02 -17.89 36.74
N ASP A 70 -20.94 -18.30 37.41
CA ASP A 70 -20.45 -17.66 38.63
C ASP A 70 -19.63 -16.39 38.36
N VAL A 71 -19.06 -16.26 37.15
CA VAL A 71 -18.27 -15.08 36.76
C VAL A 71 -19.20 -13.94 36.34
N TYR A 72 -19.38 -12.98 37.24
CA TYR A 72 -20.05 -11.72 36.95
C TYR A 72 -19.04 -10.68 36.45
N VAL A 73 -19.11 -10.32 35.18
CA VAL A 73 -18.27 -9.26 34.59
C VAL A 73 -19.02 -7.94 34.65
N THR A 74 -18.57 -7.03 35.51
CA THR A 74 -18.97 -5.62 35.43
C THR A 74 -18.16 -4.94 34.35
N SER A 75 -18.72 -4.78 33.15
CA SER A 75 -18.15 -3.87 32.15
C SER A 75 -18.37 -2.45 32.65
N GLN A 76 -17.34 -1.84 33.19
CA GLN A 76 -17.32 -0.39 33.37
C GLN A 76 -17.03 0.20 31.99
N ASP A 77 -18.03 0.80 31.37
CA ASP A 77 -17.83 1.60 30.17
C ASP A 77 -16.94 2.79 30.56
N GLN A 78 -15.62 2.62 30.41
CA GLN A 78 -14.71 3.73 30.37
C GLN A 78 -14.92 4.40 29.03
N PHE A 79 -15.88 5.32 28.99
CA PHE A 79 -15.99 6.23 27.88
C PHE A 79 -14.67 6.97 27.79
N ILE A 80 -13.84 6.58 26.82
CA ILE A 80 -12.58 7.27 26.57
C ILE A 80 -12.98 8.71 26.27
N GLN A 81 -12.64 9.64 27.18
CA GLN A 81 -13.03 11.05 27.09
C GLN A 81 -12.78 11.59 25.68
N ARG A 82 -11.65 11.19 25.08
CA ARG A 82 -11.24 11.52 23.71
C ARG A 82 -12.22 11.10 22.61
N VAL A 83 -12.91 9.97 22.77
CA VAL A 83 -13.92 9.47 21.82
C VAL A 83 -15.21 10.26 21.97
N LEU A 84 -15.66 10.53 23.21
CA LEU A 84 -16.81 11.40 23.46
C LEU A 84 -16.54 12.84 23.02
N GLU A 85 -15.40 13.41 23.36
CA GLU A 85 -14.96 14.74 22.90
C GLU A 85 -14.85 14.81 21.38
N ARG A 86 -14.37 13.75 20.70
CA ARG A 86 -14.38 13.68 19.24
C ARG A 86 -15.80 13.63 18.68
N GLN A 87 -16.70 12.86 19.29
CA GLN A 87 -18.09 12.77 18.87
C GLN A 87 -18.85 14.08 19.12
N GLU A 88 -18.62 14.72 20.26
CA GLU A 88 -19.16 16.04 20.58
C GLU A 88 -18.56 17.11 19.68
N ALA A 89 -17.26 17.10 19.37
CA ALA A 89 -16.66 17.99 18.38
C ALA A 89 -17.25 17.77 16.99
N THR A 90 -17.48 16.51 16.58
CA THR A 90 -18.17 16.21 15.31
C THR A 90 -19.62 16.69 15.28
N ALA A 91 -20.28 16.80 16.45
CA ALA A 91 -21.66 17.23 16.58
C ALA A 91 -21.82 18.74 16.82
N LYS A 92 -20.82 19.40 17.43
CA LYS A 92 -20.79 20.83 17.77
C LYS A 92 -20.15 21.68 16.69
N GLU A 93 -19.31 21.12 15.83
CA GLU A 93 -18.72 21.87 14.72
C GLU A 93 -19.66 21.84 13.52
N GLU A 94 -20.26 23.01 13.27
CA GLU A 94 -20.36 23.61 11.95
C GLU A 94 -19.02 23.42 11.21
N ARG A 95 -18.73 22.22 10.71
CA ARG A 95 -17.59 22.06 9.81
C ARG A 95 -18.01 22.80 8.54
N PRO A 96 -17.43 23.98 8.25
CA PRO A 96 -17.75 24.65 7.00
C PRO A 96 -17.45 23.64 5.90
N LEU A 97 -18.40 23.50 4.97
CA LEU A 97 -18.13 22.75 3.75
C LEU A 97 -16.81 23.29 3.18
N PRO A 98 -15.91 22.42 2.65
CA PRO A 98 -14.68 22.86 2.04
C PRO A 98 -14.95 24.05 1.12
N LEU A 99 -14.46 25.23 1.52
CA LEU A 99 -14.64 26.48 0.78
C LEU A 99 -13.81 26.44 -0.50
N GLU A 100 -12.65 25.77 -0.42
CA GLU A 100 -11.78 25.49 -1.55
C GLU A 100 -12.36 24.34 -2.37
N ARG A 101 -12.83 24.67 -3.58
CA ARG A 101 -13.33 23.72 -4.58
C ARG A 101 -12.30 23.47 -5.69
N THR A 102 -11.09 23.99 -5.53
CA THR A 102 -10.00 23.83 -6.48
C THR A 102 -9.39 22.45 -6.36
N THR A 103 -9.05 21.85 -7.49
CA THR A 103 -8.22 20.65 -7.50
C THR A 103 -6.81 21.03 -7.04
N PRO A 104 -6.23 20.35 -6.03
CA PRO A 104 -4.82 20.55 -5.71
C PRO A 104 -3.97 20.28 -6.95
N GLU A 105 -2.89 21.03 -7.11
CA GLU A 105 -1.96 20.80 -8.21
C GLU A 105 -1.37 19.39 -8.12
N ASP A 106 -1.21 18.74 -9.27
CA ASP A 106 -0.54 17.47 -9.33
C ASP A 106 0.91 17.62 -8.87
N PHE A 107 1.40 16.62 -8.13
CA PHE A 107 2.79 16.60 -7.72
C PHE A 107 3.71 16.44 -8.93
N GLU A 108 4.88 17.07 -8.89
CA GLU A 108 5.90 17.06 -9.95
C GLU A 108 6.19 15.67 -10.54
N TYR A 109 6.19 14.64 -9.69
CA TYR A 109 6.45 13.24 -10.06
C TYR A 109 5.22 12.33 -9.97
N GLY A 110 4.01 12.91 -9.91
CA GLY A 110 2.75 12.15 -9.82
C GLY A 110 2.47 11.50 -8.45
N TYR A 111 3.32 11.73 -7.45
CA TYR A 111 3.09 11.29 -6.08
C TYR A 111 3.62 12.31 -5.06
N MET A 112 3.05 12.30 -3.86
CA MET A 112 3.48 13.16 -2.76
C MET A 112 4.79 12.65 -2.18
N GLU A 113 5.87 13.43 -2.31
CA GLU A 113 7.16 13.07 -1.71
C GLU A 113 7.10 13.17 -0.16
N PRO A 114 7.78 12.27 0.56
CA PRO A 114 7.81 12.31 2.02
C PRO A 114 8.60 13.53 2.52
N THR A 115 8.06 14.24 3.51
CA THR A 115 8.73 15.41 4.13
C THR A 115 10.02 15.03 4.87
N ARG A 116 10.13 13.79 5.37
CA ARG A 116 11.30 13.28 6.07
C ARG A 116 11.78 11.99 5.42
N THR A 117 12.97 12.00 4.85
CA THR A 117 13.63 10.83 4.27
C THR A 117 14.41 10.06 5.34
N SER A 118 14.21 8.74 5.40
CA SER A 118 15.00 7.86 6.26
C SER A 118 16.43 7.74 5.73
N GLN A 119 17.41 7.59 6.63
CA GLN A 119 18.81 7.34 6.23
C GLN A 119 18.93 6.12 5.31
N GLY A 120 19.84 6.17 4.35
CA GLY A 120 20.02 5.14 3.33
C GLY A 120 18.98 5.12 2.21
N ARG A 121 18.01 6.05 2.21
CA ARG A 121 17.01 6.23 1.14
C ARG A 121 17.02 7.66 0.64
N CYS A 122 16.67 7.86 -0.63
CA CYS A 122 16.50 9.18 -1.24
C CYS A 122 15.14 9.27 -1.92
N THR A 123 14.63 10.50 -2.09
CA THR A 123 13.46 10.76 -2.94
C THR A 123 13.85 10.81 -4.42
N LEU A 124 12.88 10.76 -5.33
CA LEU A 124 13.15 10.85 -6.76
C LEU A 124 13.70 12.22 -7.14
N ARG A 125 13.18 13.31 -6.55
CA ARG A 125 13.74 14.65 -6.71
C ARG A 125 15.22 14.70 -6.36
N GLN A 126 15.58 14.16 -5.20
CA GLN A 126 16.97 14.12 -4.74
C GLN A 126 17.84 13.28 -5.69
N ALA A 127 17.33 12.14 -6.15
CA ALA A 127 18.02 11.29 -7.12
C ALA A 127 18.33 12.03 -8.43
N LEU A 128 17.31 12.65 -9.02
CA LEU A 128 17.47 13.43 -10.25
C LEU A 128 18.45 14.58 -10.08
N GLN A 129 18.41 15.27 -8.94
CA GLN A 129 19.30 16.38 -8.63
C GLN A 129 20.77 15.95 -8.63
N PHE A 130 21.15 14.92 -7.87
CA PHE A 130 22.56 14.53 -7.82
C PHE A 130 23.03 13.86 -9.12
N ILE A 131 22.16 13.18 -9.86
CA ILE A 131 22.52 12.62 -11.19
C ILE A 131 22.81 13.76 -12.16
N ASN A 132 21.98 14.81 -12.15
CA ASN A 132 22.21 15.99 -12.99
C ASN A 132 23.50 16.71 -12.61
N ASN A 133 23.73 16.95 -11.32
CA ASN A 133 24.95 17.59 -10.82
C ASN A 133 26.21 16.81 -11.17
N HIS A 134 26.19 15.48 -11.04
CA HIS A 134 27.31 14.60 -11.44
C HIS A 134 27.55 14.64 -12.95
N GLN A 135 26.52 14.81 -13.76
CA GLN A 135 26.64 14.91 -15.21
C GLN A 135 27.20 16.26 -15.67
N LEU A 136 26.89 17.34 -14.95
CA LEU A 136 27.45 18.68 -15.21
C LEU A 136 28.92 18.75 -14.77
N ASP A 137 29.20 18.40 -13.51
CA ASP A 137 30.53 18.51 -12.90
C ASP A 137 30.92 17.21 -12.20
N PRO A 138 31.43 16.19 -12.93
CA PRO A 138 31.79 14.89 -12.36
C PRO A 138 32.90 14.96 -11.31
N GLU A 139 33.83 15.92 -11.45
CA GLU A 139 34.95 16.10 -10.53
C GLU A 139 34.49 16.59 -9.15
N GLU A 140 33.60 17.58 -9.13
CA GLU A 140 33.06 18.11 -7.89
C GLU A 140 32.07 17.14 -7.25
N TRP A 141 31.16 16.56 -8.03
CA TRP A 141 30.09 15.69 -7.56
C TRP A 141 30.47 14.22 -7.62
N THR A 142 31.58 13.86 -6.98
CA THR A 142 32.01 12.45 -6.89
C THR A 142 31.00 11.60 -6.09
N ALA A 143 30.89 10.29 -6.39
CA ALA A 143 30.01 9.36 -5.69
C ALA A 143 30.16 9.40 -4.15
N LYS A 144 31.40 9.56 -3.65
CA LYS A 144 31.72 9.75 -2.23
C LYS A 144 31.03 10.97 -1.62
N LYS A 145 31.09 12.12 -2.31
CA LYS A 145 30.47 13.38 -1.85
C LYS A 145 28.95 13.18 -1.73
N ILE A 146 28.33 12.64 -2.78
CA ILE A 146 26.89 12.37 -2.82
C ILE A 146 26.47 11.39 -1.72
N ALA A 147 27.22 10.32 -1.52
CA ALA A 147 26.97 9.34 -0.46
C ALA A 147 26.98 9.98 0.94
N THR A 148 27.95 10.87 1.22
CA THR A 148 28.05 11.58 2.50
C THR A 148 26.91 12.58 2.72
N GLU A 149 26.53 13.33 1.69
CA GLU A 149 25.52 14.39 1.78
C GLU A 149 24.11 13.83 1.99
N TYR A 150 23.74 12.81 1.20
CA TYR A 150 22.43 12.18 1.27
C TYR A 150 22.37 10.98 2.23
N LYS A 151 23.48 10.64 2.91
CA LYS A 151 23.61 9.50 3.84
C LYS A 151 23.18 8.17 3.17
N ILE A 152 23.63 7.96 1.94
CA ILE A 152 23.39 6.75 1.13
C ILE A 152 24.70 5.94 1.09
N LYS A 153 24.62 4.62 0.94
CA LYS A 153 25.82 3.80 0.75
C LYS A 153 26.47 4.12 -0.60
N GLU A 154 27.79 4.29 -0.61
CA GLU A 154 28.59 4.60 -1.80
C GLU A 154 28.34 3.59 -2.93
N SER A 155 28.26 2.30 -2.61
CA SER A 155 27.95 1.23 -3.58
C SER A 155 26.63 1.44 -4.34
N HIS A 156 25.61 2.00 -3.68
CA HIS A 156 24.33 2.28 -4.33
C HIS A 156 24.43 3.52 -5.22
N VAL A 157 25.13 4.55 -4.77
CA VAL A 157 25.36 5.78 -5.54
C VAL A 157 26.14 5.46 -6.82
N ASP A 158 27.20 4.66 -6.74
CA ASP A 158 27.98 4.24 -7.92
C ASP A 158 27.13 3.52 -8.96
N ASN A 159 26.24 2.63 -8.51
CA ASN A 159 25.33 1.93 -9.40
C ASN A 159 24.30 2.90 -10.00
N ILE A 160 23.79 3.85 -9.22
CA ILE A 160 22.85 4.85 -9.72
C ILE A 160 23.51 5.70 -10.81
N LEU A 161 24.72 6.22 -10.55
CA LEU A 161 25.44 7.06 -11.52
C LEU A 161 25.87 6.29 -12.78
N TYR A 162 26.13 4.99 -12.66
CA TYR A 162 26.49 4.16 -13.81
C TYR A 162 25.29 3.85 -14.71
N TYR A 163 24.14 3.46 -14.11
CA TYR A 163 22.97 3.00 -14.86
C TYR A 163 22.01 4.13 -15.28
N PHE A 164 21.98 5.25 -14.55
CA PHE A 164 21.05 6.36 -14.81
C PHE A 164 21.79 7.62 -15.26
N LYS A 165 21.32 8.23 -16.34
CA LYS A 165 21.82 9.51 -16.88
C LYS A 165 20.65 10.40 -17.28
N THR A 166 20.82 11.71 -17.16
CA THR A 166 19.82 12.67 -17.63
C THR A 166 19.99 12.92 -19.13
N PHE A 167 18.87 13.08 -19.84
CA PHE A 167 18.88 13.38 -21.26
C PHE A 167 19.32 14.84 -21.49
N SER A 168 20.32 15.05 -22.33
CA SER A 168 20.67 16.39 -22.82
C SER A 168 19.77 16.73 -24.00
N VAL A 169 18.90 17.73 -23.84
CA VAL A 169 18.08 18.25 -24.93
C VAL A 169 18.98 19.05 -25.86
N TYR A 170 19.25 18.52 -27.05
CA TYR A 170 19.88 19.28 -28.13
C TYR A 170 18.80 20.03 -28.89
N ILE A 171 18.77 21.36 -28.77
CA ILE A 171 17.90 22.22 -29.58
C ILE A 171 18.72 22.62 -30.82
N PRO A 172 18.47 22.02 -31.99
CA PRO A 172 19.15 22.42 -33.21
C PRO A 172 18.79 23.87 -33.51
N ASP A 173 19.79 24.69 -33.81
CA ASP A 173 19.61 26.07 -34.21
C ASP A 173 18.64 26.12 -35.40
N GLN A 174 17.63 27.00 -35.40
CA GLN A 174 16.61 27.03 -36.47
C GLN A 174 17.20 27.30 -37.88
N LYS A 175 18.47 27.72 -37.95
CA LYS A 175 19.22 27.96 -39.18
C LYS A 175 20.12 26.79 -39.60
N TYR A 176 20.19 25.72 -38.80
CA TYR A 176 21.10 24.60 -39.03
C TYR A 176 20.46 23.60 -40.00
N LYS A 177 20.91 23.60 -41.26
CA LYS A 177 20.58 22.55 -42.23
C LYS A 177 21.55 21.40 -42.04
N ASP A 178 21.08 20.30 -41.47
CA ASP A 178 21.88 19.08 -41.30
C ASP A 178 22.40 18.60 -42.65
N LYS A 179 23.73 18.63 -42.82
CA LYS A 179 24.40 17.76 -43.78
C LYS A 179 24.42 16.38 -43.13
N MET A 180 23.59 15.48 -43.65
CA MET A 180 23.54 14.06 -43.27
C MET A 180 24.95 13.50 -43.06
N LEU A 181 25.35 13.36 -41.79
CA LEU A 181 26.57 12.69 -41.40
C LEU A 181 26.24 11.20 -41.24
N THR A 182 26.50 10.49 -42.33
CA THR A 182 26.62 9.03 -42.35
C THR A 182 27.52 8.55 -41.22
N GLN A 183 26.94 7.70 -40.37
CA GLN A 183 27.59 6.68 -39.52
C GLN A 183 28.60 7.18 -38.48
N SER A 184 28.12 7.65 -37.33
CA SER A 184 28.85 7.42 -36.07
C SER A 184 28.37 6.09 -35.49
N LYS A 185 29.26 5.09 -35.44
CA LYS A 185 28.99 3.84 -34.72
C LYS A 185 28.76 4.19 -33.24
N PRO A 186 27.62 3.80 -32.62
CA PRO A 186 27.44 4.01 -31.19
C PRO A 186 28.54 3.24 -30.44
N LYS A 187 29.25 3.89 -29.53
CA LYS A 187 30.16 3.19 -28.61
C LYS A 187 29.29 2.30 -27.73
N LEU A 188 29.47 0.99 -27.85
CA LEU A 188 28.86 -0.01 -26.96
C LEU A 188 29.26 0.31 -25.52
N ILE A 189 28.27 0.36 -24.63
CA ILE A 189 28.49 0.50 -23.19
C ILE A 189 29.29 -0.73 -22.77
N GLN A 190 30.49 -0.52 -22.23
CA GLN A 190 31.32 -1.62 -21.70
C GLN A 190 30.73 -2.07 -20.37
N ASP A 191 30.44 -3.36 -20.25
CA ASP A 191 29.95 -3.97 -19.02
C ASP A 191 30.95 -3.73 -17.88
N LYS A 192 30.42 -3.32 -16.72
CA LYS A 192 31.20 -3.06 -15.51
C LYS A 192 31.87 -4.37 -15.06
N PRO A 193 33.20 -4.42 -14.87
CA PRO A 193 33.83 -5.59 -14.28
C PRO A 193 33.31 -5.79 -12.85
N VAL A 194 32.99 -7.06 -12.54
CA VAL A 194 32.42 -7.54 -11.27
C VAL A 194 33.32 -7.23 -10.08
#